data_AF-A0AAD6V5X5-F1
#
_entry.id   AF-A0AAD6V5X5-F1
#
_cell.length_a   1.000
_cell.length_b   1.000
_cell.length_c   1.000
_cell.angle_alpha   90.00
_cell.angle_beta   90.00
_cell.angle_gamma   90.00
#
_symmetry.space_group_name_H-M   'P 1'
#
loop_
_entity.id
_entity.type
_entity.pdbx_description
1 polymer ?
#
loop_
_entity_poly.entity_id
_entity_poly.type
_entity_poly.pdbx_seq_one_letter_code
_entity_poly.pdbx_strand_id
1 'polypeptide(L)'
;MGSWLASRPDAILNAKDCTFETAQFTYTVGHPEITSNDMIDLLIKRELTRTTGTLNGELLEEIEGSMNTIFGTDGEWREVGVFDSLTRTVGRVANRVFVGKELCSNMEFVMAGTSFARDISVSSYILHLFPKFMKPYGTCRAQSPTFTHVTSGQLRGSRLFQTAAILESA
;
A
#
# COMPACT_ATOMS: atom_id res chain seq x y z
N MET A 1 -19.84 2.67 -21.88
CA MET A 1 -18.39 2.95 -21.86
C MET A 1 -17.60 1.86 -21.12
N GLY A 2 -18.06 1.35 -19.97
CA GLY A 2 -17.32 0.33 -19.20
C GLY A 2 -17.05 -1.00 -19.93
N SER A 3 -17.97 -1.52 -20.75
CA SER A 3 -17.77 -2.78 -21.49
C SER A 3 -16.68 -2.70 -22.58
N TRP A 4 -16.39 -1.49 -23.08
CA TRP A 4 -15.32 -1.26 -24.05
C TRP A 4 -13.94 -1.20 -23.40
N LEU A 5 -13.85 -0.63 -22.20
CA LEU A 5 -12.59 -0.58 -21.44
C LEU A 5 -12.18 -1.99 -20.98
N ALA A 6 -13.15 -2.80 -20.54
CA ALA A 6 -12.90 -4.15 -20.04
C ALA A 6 -12.53 -5.17 -21.12
N SER A 7 -12.82 -4.91 -22.41
CA SER A 7 -12.55 -5.84 -23.51
C SER A 7 -11.21 -5.59 -24.22
N ARG A 8 -10.46 -4.56 -23.81
CA ARG A 8 -9.16 -4.26 -24.42
C ARG A 8 -8.09 -5.22 -23.90
N PRO A 9 -7.17 -5.68 -24.78
CA PRO A 9 -6.01 -6.45 -24.34
C PRO A 9 -5.13 -5.62 -23.39
N ASP A 10 -4.57 -6.28 -22.37
CA ASP A 10 -3.67 -5.65 -21.38
C ASP A 10 -2.44 -5.00 -22.04
N ALA A 11 -2.03 -5.45 -23.23
CA ALA A 11 -0.95 -4.85 -24.01
C ALA A 11 -1.24 -3.40 -24.49
N ILE A 12 -2.50 -3.00 -24.54
CA ILE A 12 -2.93 -1.64 -24.95
C ILE A 12 -3.31 -0.82 -23.73
N LEU A 13 -3.97 -1.43 -22.75
CA LEU A 13 -4.47 -0.75 -21.57
C LEU A 13 -4.16 -1.57 -20.31
N ASN A 14 -3.05 -1.22 -19.66
CA ASN A 14 -2.63 -1.88 -18.43
C ASN A 14 -2.81 -0.95 -17.24
N ALA A 15 -3.64 -1.37 -16.27
CA ALA A 15 -3.84 -0.64 -15.03
C ALA A 15 -2.54 -0.54 -14.19
N LYS A 16 -1.68 -1.57 -14.26
CA LYS A 16 -0.38 -1.58 -13.58
C LYS A 16 0.51 -0.49 -14.12
N ASP A 17 0.68 -0.42 -15.45
CA ASP A 17 1.55 0.56 -16.09
C ASP A 17 1.07 2.00 -15.82
N CYS A 18 -0.25 2.24 -15.91
CA CYS A 18 -0.82 3.54 -15.56
C CYS A 18 -0.55 3.94 -14.11
N THR A 19 -0.70 3.00 -13.18
CA THR A 19 -0.41 3.24 -11.75
C THR A 19 1.08 3.48 -11.53
N PHE A 20 1.93 2.72 -12.22
CA PHE A 20 3.38 2.81 -12.10
C PHE A 20 3.91 4.14 -12.62
N GLU A 21 3.36 4.62 -13.74
CA GLU A 21 3.63 5.95 -14.27
C GLU A 21 3.08 7.04 -13.33
N THR A 22 1.84 6.92 -12.86
CA THR A 22 1.21 7.93 -11.99
C THR A 22 1.92 8.07 -10.65
N ALA A 23 2.45 6.99 -10.08
CA ALA A 23 3.25 7.07 -8.86
C ALA A 23 4.75 7.22 -9.12
N GLN A 24 5.15 7.34 -10.40
CA GLN A 24 6.55 7.46 -10.82
C GLN A 24 7.45 6.40 -10.17
N PHE A 25 6.99 5.14 -10.12
CA PHE A 25 7.63 4.04 -9.38
C PHE A 25 9.11 3.82 -9.74
N THR A 26 9.46 4.04 -11.01
CA THR A 26 10.85 4.01 -11.51
C THR A 26 11.77 4.96 -10.74
N TYR A 27 11.24 6.09 -10.27
CA TYR A 27 11.99 7.15 -9.61
C TYR A 27 11.79 7.20 -8.10
N THR A 28 10.68 6.65 -7.58
CA THR A 28 10.35 6.64 -6.15
C THR A 28 10.81 5.36 -5.43
N VAL A 29 10.72 4.20 -6.09
CA VAL A 29 11.09 2.89 -5.51
C VAL A 29 12.39 2.36 -6.10
N GLY A 30 12.63 2.60 -7.40
CA GLY A 30 13.94 2.44 -8.04
C GLY A 30 14.51 1.01 -8.15
N HIS A 31 13.87 -0.01 -7.56
CA HIS A 31 14.37 -1.39 -7.61
C HIS A 31 13.81 -2.16 -8.81
N PRO A 32 14.65 -2.62 -9.76
CA PRO A 32 14.20 -3.23 -11.01
C PRO A 32 13.32 -4.47 -10.79
N GLU A 33 13.64 -5.29 -9.77
CA GLU A 33 12.87 -6.50 -9.45
C GLU A 33 11.44 -6.25 -8.96
N ILE A 34 11.14 -5.06 -8.43
CA ILE A 34 9.78 -4.70 -8.00
C ILE A 34 8.96 -4.19 -9.19
N THR A 35 9.61 -3.45 -10.09
CA THR A 35 8.94 -2.87 -11.25
C THR A 35 8.68 -3.88 -12.38
N SER A 36 9.54 -4.88 -12.56
CA SER A 36 9.43 -5.84 -13.67
C SER A 36 8.72 -7.14 -13.32
N ASN A 37 8.33 -7.35 -12.06
CA ASN A 37 7.75 -8.62 -11.63
C ASN A 37 6.22 -8.62 -11.77
N ASP A 38 5.71 -9.35 -12.76
CA ASP A 38 4.28 -9.53 -13.00
C ASP A 38 3.65 -10.61 -12.09
N MET A 39 4.46 -11.45 -11.45
CA MET A 39 3.96 -12.50 -10.55
C MET A 39 3.22 -11.91 -9.35
N ILE A 40 3.69 -10.77 -8.83
CA ILE A 40 3.07 -10.11 -7.67
C ILE A 40 1.65 -9.67 -8.04
N ASP A 41 1.47 -9.04 -9.21
CA ASP A 41 0.15 -8.59 -9.68
C ASP A 41 -0.79 -9.78 -9.93
N LEU A 42 -0.31 -10.85 -10.55
CA LEU A 42 -1.09 -12.07 -10.78
C LEU A 42 -1.51 -12.75 -9.47
N LEU A 43 -0.62 -12.83 -8.48
CA LEU A 43 -0.91 -13.42 -7.18
C LEU A 43 -1.93 -12.57 -6.42
N ILE A 44 -1.77 -11.25 -6.41
CA ILE A 44 -2.73 -10.31 -5.80
C ILE A 44 -4.10 -10.49 -6.44
N LYS A 45 -4.20 -10.43 -7.77
CA LYS A 45 -5.47 -10.61 -8.49
C LYS A 45 -6.10 -11.97 -8.19
N ARG A 46 -5.32 -13.05 -8.19
CA ARG A 46 -5.83 -14.41 -7.95
C ARG A 46 -6.30 -14.59 -6.50
N GLU A 47 -5.43 -14.28 -5.54
CA GLU A 47 -5.72 -14.54 -4.13
C GLU A 47 -6.78 -13.60 -3.59
N LEU A 48 -6.70 -12.28 -3.84
CA LEU A 48 -7.74 -11.37 -3.36
C LEU A 48 -9.10 -11.69 -3.97
N THR A 49 -9.19 -11.97 -5.28
CA THR A 49 -10.49 -12.28 -5.90
C THR A 49 -11.13 -13.52 -5.27
N ARG A 50 -10.32 -14.52 -4.89
CA ARG A 50 -10.80 -15.75 -4.26
C ARG A 50 -11.19 -15.54 -2.79
N THR A 51 -10.45 -14.72 -2.04
CA THR A 51 -10.65 -14.55 -0.60
C THR A 51 -11.61 -13.41 -0.24
N THR A 52 -11.85 -12.45 -1.14
CA THR A 52 -12.72 -11.27 -0.88
C THR A 52 -14.11 -11.66 -0.38
N GLY A 53 -14.74 -12.68 -0.96
CA GLY A 53 -16.07 -13.12 -0.55
C GLY A 53 -16.13 -13.64 0.89
N THR A 54 -15.08 -14.31 1.35
CA THR A 54 -14.98 -14.85 2.72
C THR A 54 -14.54 -13.78 3.72
N LEU A 55 -13.65 -12.87 3.31
CA LEU A 55 -13.09 -11.83 4.18
C LEU A 55 -14.06 -10.67 4.41
N ASN A 56 -15.11 -10.52 3.60
CA ASN A 56 -15.99 -9.34 3.64
C ASN A 56 -16.56 -9.05 5.04
N GLY A 57 -16.91 -10.09 5.83
CA GLY A 57 -17.36 -9.92 7.21
C GLY A 57 -16.27 -9.35 8.12
N GLU A 58 -15.03 -9.83 7.99
CA GLU A 58 -13.89 -9.32 8.76
C GLU A 58 -13.50 -7.89 8.36
N LEU A 59 -13.66 -7.54 7.08
CA LEU A 59 -13.41 -6.18 6.61
C LEU A 59 -14.43 -5.20 7.20
N LEU A 60 -15.70 -5.58 7.25
CA LEU A 60 -16.75 -4.75 7.84
C LEU A 60 -16.52 -4.52 9.34
N GLU A 61 -16.13 -5.56 10.07
CA GLU A 61 -15.77 -5.45 11.50
C GLU A 61 -14.60 -4.47 11.71
N GLU A 62 -13.54 -4.56 10.88
CA GLU A 62 -12.37 -3.68 10.98
C GLU A 62 -12.70 -2.23 10.58
N ILE A 63 -13.55 -2.03 9.57
CA ILE A 63 -14.04 -0.70 9.17
C ILE A 63 -14.83 -0.09 10.31
N GLU A 64 -15.80 -0.81 10.88
CA GLU A 64 -16.60 -0.32 12.00
C GLU A 64 -15.73 0.00 13.21
N GLY A 65 -14.78 -0.88 13.56
CA GLY A 65 -13.81 -0.64 14.62
C GLY A 65 -12.94 0.61 14.38
N SER A 66 -12.47 0.82 13.15
CA SER A 66 -11.70 2.01 12.79
C SER A 66 -12.53 3.29 12.85
N MET A 67 -13.76 3.24 12.33
CA MET A 67 -14.69 4.38 12.37
C MET A 67 -15.05 4.75 13.82
N ASN A 68 -15.37 3.76 14.65
CA ASN A 68 -15.62 3.98 16.08
C ASN A 68 -14.40 4.56 16.81
N THR A 69 -13.18 4.19 16.41
CA THR A 69 -11.95 4.75 16.98
C THR A 69 -11.73 6.21 16.56
N ILE A 70 -12.01 6.54 15.30
CA ILE A 70 -11.73 7.85 14.70
C ILE A 70 -12.81 8.87 15.05
N PHE A 71 -14.08 8.50 14.91
CA PHE A 71 -15.23 9.37 15.15
C PHE A 71 -15.70 9.31 16.61
N GLY A 72 -15.35 8.23 17.33
CA GLY A 72 -15.82 7.97 18.68
C GLY A 72 -17.32 7.60 18.74
N THR A 73 -17.75 7.12 19.90
CA THR A 73 -19.11 6.60 20.14
C THR A 73 -19.94 7.46 21.09
N ASP A 74 -19.40 8.59 21.54
CA ASP A 74 -20.00 9.48 22.54
C ASP A 74 -20.97 10.53 21.96
N GLY A 75 -21.11 10.60 20.62
CA GLY A 75 -21.99 11.56 19.95
C GLY A 75 -21.50 13.01 19.97
N GLU A 76 -20.26 13.25 20.41
CA GLU A 76 -19.69 14.59 20.46
C GLU A 76 -19.19 15.06 19.08
N TRP A 77 -19.30 16.37 18.83
CA TRP A 77 -18.76 16.94 17.60
C TRP A 77 -17.23 17.00 17.68
N ARG A 78 -16.56 16.56 16.61
CA ARG A 78 -15.10 16.57 16.51
C ARG A 78 -14.67 17.00 15.12
N GLU A 79 -13.58 17.75 15.06
CA GLU A 79 -12.92 18.03 13.79
C GLU A 79 -12.02 16.84 13.42
N VAL A 80 -12.36 16.16 12.33
CA VAL A 80 -11.63 14.99 11.83
C VAL A 80 -11.19 15.23 10.40
N GLY A 81 -9.89 15.05 10.15
CA GLY A 81 -9.33 15.12 8.80
C GLY A 81 -9.76 13.92 7.97
N VAL A 82 -10.72 14.10 7.07
CA VAL A 82 -11.31 13.01 6.25
C VAL A 82 -10.24 12.16 5.54
N PHE A 83 -9.21 12.80 4.98
CA PHE A 83 -8.15 12.09 4.26
C PHE A 83 -7.26 11.24 5.19
N ASP A 84 -6.93 11.75 6.37
CA ASP A 84 -6.14 11.01 7.37
C ASP A 84 -6.96 9.85 7.94
N SER A 85 -8.23 10.10 8.26
CA SER A 85 -9.18 9.09 8.72
C SER A 85 -9.34 7.96 7.71
N LEU A 86 -9.53 8.29 6.42
CA LEU A 86 -9.65 7.29 5.35
C LEU A 86 -8.35 6.50 5.20
N THR A 87 -7.21 7.17 5.21
CA THR A 87 -5.89 6.53 5.06
C THR A 87 -5.61 5.55 6.20
N ARG A 88 -5.96 5.90 7.45
CA ARG A 88 -5.85 5.02 8.61
C ARG A 88 -6.78 3.82 8.52
N THR A 89 -8.05 4.03 8.15
CA THR A 89 -9.02 2.94 7.99
C THR A 89 -8.59 1.98 6.89
N VAL A 90 -8.22 2.48 5.72
CA VAL A 90 -7.74 1.65 4.60
C VAL A 90 -6.45 0.92 4.98
N GLY A 91 -5.53 1.57 5.69
CA GLY A 91 -4.31 0.93 6.20
C GLY A 91 -4.60 -0.25 7.13
N ARG A 92 -5.53 -0.10 8.06
CA ARG A 92 -5.94 -1.19 8.98
C ARG A 92 -6.58 -2.36 8.23
N VAL A 93 -7.53 -2.06 7.33
CA VAL A 93 -8.23 -3.06 6.52
C VAL A 93 -7.25 -3.80 5.60
N ALA A 94 -6.33 -3.10 4.94
CA ALA A 94 -5.33 -3.71 4.08
C ALA A 94 -4.41 -4.65 4.87
N ASN A 95 -3.94 -4.24 6.05
CA ASN A 95 -3.12 -5.11 6.90
C ASN A 95 -3.88 -6.36 7.36
N ARG A 96 -5.18 -6.26 7.61
CA ARG A 96 -6.03 -7.43 7.93
C ARG A 96 -6.12 -8.42 6.77
N VAL A 97 -6.21 -7.93 5.54
CA VAL A 97 -6.25 -8.78 4.33
C VAL A 97 -4.89 -9.44 4.07
N PHE A 98 -3.79 -8.69 4.17
CA PHE A 98 -2.48 -9.18 3.74
C PHE A 98 -1.73 -9.96 4.81
N VAL A 99 -1.94 -9.67 6.09
CA VAL A 99 -1.14 -10.22 7.20
C VAL A 99 -1.98 -11.01 8.20
N GLY A 100 -3.31 -10.94 8.11
CA GLY A 100 -4.22 -11.62 9.01
C GLY A 100 -4.28 -11.02 10.43
N LYS A 101 -5.15 -11.59 11.26
CA LYS A 101 -5.48 -11.06 12.60
C LYS A 101 -4.28 -11.04 13.57
N GLU A 102 -3.38 -12.00 13.47
CA GLU A 102 -2.26 -12.18 14.41
C GLU A 102 -1.20 -11.08 14.31
N LEU A 103 -0.93 -10.56 13.10
CA LEU A 103 0.02 -9.46 12.91
C LEU A 103 -0.65 -8.07 12.82
N CYS A 104 -1.99 -8.01 12.76
CA CYS A 104 -2.77 -6.77 12.78
C CYS A 104 -2.56 -5.92 14.03
N SER A 105 -2.20 -6.54 15.17
CA SER A 105 -1.90 -5.81 16.42
C SER A 105 -0.54 -5.09 16.39
N ASN A 106 0.33 -5.39 15.44
CA ASN A 106 1.60 -4.69 15.32
C ASN A 106 1.40 -3.33 14.63
N MET A 107 1.04 -2.35 15.44
CA MET A 107 0.80 -0.98 14.99
C MET A 107 2.04 -0.34 14.35
N GLU A 108 3.26 -0.80 14.67
CA GLU A 108 4.47 -0.35 13.95
C GLU A 108 4.46 -0.81 12.49
N PHE A 109 4.01 -2.03 12.20
CA PHE A 109 3.93 -2.53 10.82
C PHE A 109 2.88 -1.77 10.01
N VAL A 110 1.71 -1.52 10.64
CA VAL A 110 0.64 -0.73 10.04
C VAL A 110 1.12 0.68 9.73
N MET A 111 1.75 1.35 10.70
CA MET A 111 2.28 2.71 10.52
C MET A 111 3.44 2.75 9.51
N ALA A 112 4.28 1.73 9.44
CA ALA A 112 5.35 1.63 8.45
C ALA A 112 4.78 1.53 7.03
N GLY A 113 3.74 0.71 6.81
CA GLY A 113 3.07 0.62 5.51
C GLY A 113 2.38 1.92 5.09
N THR A 114 1.67 2.56 6.02
CA THR A 114 0.98 3.83 5.76
C THR A 114 1.94 4.99 5.50
N SER A 115 3.02 5.09 6.28
CA SER A 115 4.06 6.11 6.07
C SER A 115 4.76 5.91 4.73
N PHE A 116 5.08 4.68 4.36
CA PHE A 116 5.64 4.35 3.05
C PHE A 116 4.72 4.78 1.89
N ALA A 117 3.42 4.46 1.96
CA ALA A 117 2.46 4.87 0.93
C ALA A 117 2.34 6.41 0.82
N ARG A 118 2.39 7.10 1.97
CA ARG A 118 2.40 8.58 2.01
C ARG A 118 3.67 9.15 1.37
N ASP A 119 4.83 8.58 1.67
CA ASP A 119 6.12 9.05 1.15
C ASP A 119 6.22 8.89 -0.37
N ILE A 120 5.72 7.77 -0.92
CA ILE A 120 5.61 7.59 -2.38
C ILE A 120 4.70 8.66 -2.98
N SER A 121 3.55 8.90 -2.36
CA SER A 121 2.57 9.87 -2.88
C SER A 121 3.16 11.28 -2.93
N VAL A 122 3.79 11.74 -1.83
CA VAL A 122 4.46 13.04 -1.76
C VAL A 122 5.59 13.13 -2.77
N SER A 123 6.40 12.08 -2.90
CA SER A 123 7.50 12.03 -3.86
C SER A 123 6.99 12.10 -5.30
N SER A 124 5.89 11.39 -5.63
CA SER A 124 5.27 11.47 -6.96
C SER A 124 4.76 12.88 -7.27
N TYR A 125 4.09 13.55 -6.32
CA TYR A 125 3.66 14.94 -6.50
C TYR A 125 4.83 15.86 -6.81
N ILE A 126 5.92 15.75 -6.06
CA ILE A 126 7.13 16.54 -6.29
C ILE A 126 7.71 16.24 -7.67
N LEU A 127 7.78 14.97 -8.08
CA LEU A 127 8.32 14.56 -9.37
C LEU A 127 7.49 15.02 -10.56
N HIS A 128 6.18 15.20 -10.39
CA HIS A 128 5.30 15.75 -11.42
C HIS A 128 5.49 17.26 -11.62
N LEU A 129 6.04 17.98 -10.65
CA LEU A 129 6.39 19.40 -10.82
C LEU A 129 7.63 19.59 -11.70
N PHE A 130 8.44 18.54 -11.91
CA PHE A 130 9.63 18.61 -12.74
C PHE A 130 9.40 18.01 -14.14
N PRO A 131 9.79 18.70 -15.22
CA PRO A 131 9.78 18.13 -16.57
C PRO A 131 10.78 16.97 -16.68
N LYS A 132 10.47 16.01 -17.58
CA LYS A 132 11.13 14.69 -17.67
C LYS A 132 12.66 14.73 -17.70
N PHE A 133 13.28 15.77 -18.27
CA PHE A 133 14.73 15.90 -18.38
C PHE A 133 15.44 16.32 -17.07
N MET A 134 14.73 16.95 -16.11
CA MET A 134 15.30 17.32 -14.80
C MET A 134 15.09 16.27 -13.71
N LYS A 135 14.22 15.28 -13.98
CA LYS A 135 13.90 14.19 -13.04
C LYS A 135 15.15 13.47 -12.49
N PRO A 136 16.13 13.01 -13.29
CA PRO A 136 17.27 12.24 -12.76
C PRO A 136 18.14 13.00 -11.74
N TYR A 137 18.18 14.35 -11.82
CA TYR A 137 18.95 15.18 -10.87
C TYR A 137 18.17 15.44 -9.58
N GLY A 138 16.86 15.65 -9.66
CA GLY A 138 16.00 15.84 -8.49
C GLY A 138 15.77 14.55 -7.69
N THR A 139 15.78 13.39 -8.35
CA THR A 139 15.47 12.08 -7.75
C THR A 139 16.55 11.58 -6.81
N CYS A 140 17.82 11.90 -7.04
CA CYS A 140 18.92 11.48 -6.19
C CYS A 140 18.72 11.93 -4.72
N ARG A 141 18.09 13.09 -4.51
CA ARG A 141 17.84 13.65 -3.17
C ARG A 141 16.50 13.22 -2.57
N ALA A 142 15.47 13.01 -3.40
CA ALA A 142 14.15 12.55 -2.96
C ALA A 142 14.13 11.06 -2.57
N GLN A 143 15.01 10.24 -3.16
CA GLN A 143 15.13 8.81 -2.83
C GLN A 143 15.75 8.55 -1.45
N SER A 144 16.59 9.46 -0.93
CA SER A 144 17.39 9.19 0.28
C SER A 144 16.56 8.85 1.52
N PRO A 145 15.46 9.54 1.88
CA PRO A 145 14.66 9.21 3.06
C PRO A 145 13.83 7.93 2.87
N THR A 146 13.17 7.81 1.71
CA THR A 146 12.33 6.65 1.37
C THR A 146 13.14 5.36 1.28
N PHE A 147 14.36 5.41 0.76
CA PHE A 147 15.25 4.25 0.66
C PHE A 147 15.67 3.73 2.05
N THR A 148 15.97 4.61 3.01
CA THR A 148 16.25 4.22 4.41
C THR A 148 15.04 3.62 5.13
N HIS A 149 13.84 4.14 4.90
CA HIS A 149 12.61 3.58 5.48
C HIS A 149 12.22 2.24 4.86
N VAL A 150 12.40 2.07 3.54
CA VAL A 150 12.15 0.80 2.83
C VAL A 150 13.15 -0.27 3.28
N THR A 151 14.45 0.03 3.31
CA THR A 151 15.46 -0.97 3.72
C THR A 151 15.33 -1.36 5.19
N SER A 152 15.04 -0.41 6.08
CA SER A 152 14.80 -0.73 7.50
C SER A 152 13.49 -1.51 7.72
N GLY A 153 12.41 -1.13 7.04
CA GLY A 153 11.13 -1.85 7.09
C GLY A 153 11.18 -3.25 6.48
N GLN A 154 11.86 -3.43 5.35
CA GLN A 154 12.00 -4.71 4.65
C GLN A 154 12.91 -5.68 5.44
N LEU A 155 14.01 -5.19 6.03
CA LEU A 155 14.89 -5.98 6.90
C LEU A 155 14.25 -6.36 8.24
N ARG A 156 13.25 -5.60 8.72
CA ARG A 156 12.50 -5.91 9.96
C ARG A 156 11.32 -6.82 9.67
N GLY A 157 10.61 -6.60 8.56
CA GLY A 157 9.54 -7.47 8.06
C GLY A 157 10.03 -8.87 7.70
N SER A 158 11.14 -8.99 6.96
CA SER A 158 11.74 -10.30 6.62
C SER A 158 12.15 -11.10 7.86
N ARG A 159 12.65 -10.44 8.91
CA ARG A 159 12.92 -11.06 10.21
C ARG A 159 11.65 -11.54 10.91
N LEU A 160 10.59 -10.73 10.90
CA LEU A 160 9.31 -11.10 11.50
C LEU A 160 8.65 -12.27 10.77
N PHE A 161 8.69 -12.29 9.43
CA PHE A 161 8.21 -13.41 8.62
C PHE A 161 9.04 -14.69 8.82
N GLN A 162 10.37 -14.58 8.94
CA GLN A 162 11.22 -15.73 9.30
C GLN A 162 10.92 -16.25 10.71
N THR A 163 10.73 -15.38 11.71
CA THR A 163 10.39 -15.82 13.08
C THR A 163 9.01 -16.45 13.17
N ALA A 164 8.02 -15.93 12.43
CA ALA A 164 6.68 -16.51 12.36
C ALA A 164 6.68 -17.88 11.68
N ALA A 165 7.42 -18.03 10.56
CA ALA A 165 7.56 -19.31 9.88
C ALA A 165 8.29 -20.38 10.72
N ILE A 166 9.24 -19.97 11.57
CA ILE A 166 9.94 -20.87 12.50
C ILE A 166 9.02 -21.29 13.67
N LEU A 167 8.14 -20.40 14.14
CA LEU A 167 7.15 -20.71 15.20
C LEU A 167 6.00 -21.60 14.72
N GLU A 168 5.61 -21.55 13.44
CA GLU A 168 4.64 -22.48 12.84
C GLU A 168 5.22 -23.88 12.54
N SER A 169 6.54 -24.04 12.59
CA SER A 169 7.24 -25.30 12.27
C SER A 169 7.70 -26.09 13.52
N ALA A 170 7.31 -25.67 14.72
CA ALA A 170 7.63 -26.31 16.00
C ALA A 170 6.35 -26.72 16.75
#